data_AF-A0A2G6E1Z1-F1
#
_entry.id   AF-A0A2G6E1Z1-F1
#
_cell.length_a   1.000
_cell.length_b   1.000
_cell.length_c   1.000
_cell.angle_alpha   90.00
_cell.angle_beta   90.00
_cell.angle_gamma   90.00
#
_symmetry.space_group_name_H-M   'P 1'
#
loop_
_entity.id
_entity.type
_entity.pdbx_description
1 polymer ?
#
loop_
_entity_poly.entity_id
_entity_poly.type
_entity_poly.pdbx_seq_one_letter_code
_entity_poly.pdbx_strand_id
1 'polypeptide(L)'
;MITFPNDDRHELDVFFLLSDQTPICIECKSGEFRGSIEKYTKLRRRLNIASSNFLIITLGLNTKQTQGLSSMYKLTFLNENNFGQYVAKLIARHA
;
A
#
# COMPACT_ATOMS: atom_id res chain seq x y z
N MET A 1 -6.14 13.49 -4.96
CA MET A 1 -7.14 12.75 -5.75
C MET A 1 -6.58 12.46 -7.13
N ILE A 2 -6.74 11.23 -7.62
CA ILE A 2 -6.43 10.84 -9.00
C ILE A 2 -7.74 10.60 -9.78
N THR A 3 -7.71 10.90 -11.07
CA THR A 3 -8.85 10.67 -11.98
C THR A 3 -8.37 9.81 -13.12
N PHE A 4 -9.04 8.69 -13.35
CA PHE A 4 -8.76 7.80 -14.48
C PHE A 4 -9.48 8.27 -15.75
N PRO A 5 -9.08 7.80 -16.95
CA PRO A 5 -9.72 8.20 -18.21
C PRO A 5 -11.22 7.89 -18.30
N ASN A 6 -11.74 7.00 -17.46
CA ASN A 6 -13.16 6.66 -17.36
C ASN A 6 -13.90 7.47 -16.28
N ASP A 7 -13.34 8.61 -15.86
CA ASP A 7 -13.83 9.51 -14.80
C ASP A 7 -13.89 8.91 -13.38
N ASP A 8 -13.42 7.67 -13.19
CA ASP A 8 -13.27 7.11 -11.85
C ASP A 8 -12.29 7.94 -11.03
N ARG A 9 -12.73 8.34 -9.85
CA ARG A 9 -11.92 9.11 -8.90
C ARG A 9 -11.50 8.23 -7.74
N HIS A 10 -10.22 8.30 -7.40
CA HIS A 10 -9.68 7.64 -6.21
C HIS A 10 -8.90 8.66 -5.39
N GLU A 11 -9.13 8.65 -4.10
CA GLU A 11 -8.26 9.31 -3.13
C GLU A 11 -7.13 8.35 -2.76
N LEU A 12 -5.92 8.88 -2.68
CA LEU A 12 -4.73 8.19 -2.21
C LEU A 12 -4.26 8.95 -0.97
N ASP A 13 -4.02 8.25 0.13
CA ASP A 13 -3.58 8.90 1.37
C ASP A 13 -2.17 9.48 1.21
N VAL A 14 -1.24 8.71 0.63
CA VAL A 14 0.11 9.17 0.30
C VAL A 14 0.59 8.53 -1.01
N PHE A 15 1.15 9.35 -1.91
CA PHE A 15 1.78 8.89 -3.15
C PHE A 15 3.02 9.73 -3.46
N PHE A 16 4.11 9.07 -3.83
CA PHE A 16 5.35 9.73 -4.25
C PHE A 16 6.18 8.81 -5.16
N LEU A 17 7.18 9.38 -5.83
CA LEU A 17 8.16 8.64 -6.62
C LEU A 17 9.48 8.54 -5.85
N LEU A 18 10.06 7.33 -5.80
CA LEU A 18 11.45 7.15 -5.44
C LEU A 18 12.32 7.28 -6.69
N SER A 19 13.35 8.10 -6.59
CA SER A 19 14.32 8.37 -7.66
C SER A 19 13.65 8.71 -8.99
N ASP A 20 12.58 9.51 -8.91
CA ASP A 20 11.73 9.99 -10.01
C ASP A 20 11.10 8.92 -10.91
N GLN A 21 11.17 7.64 -10.53
CA GLN A 21 10.77 6.53 -11.41
C GLN A 21 9.87 5.50 -10.72
N THR A 22 10.09 5.24 -9.43
CA THR A 22 9.39 4.13 -8.76
C THR A 22 8.22 4.65 -7.94
N PRO A 23 6.96 4.39 -8.33
CA PRO A 23 5.80 4.85 -7.57
C PRO A 23 5.63 4.08 -6.28
N ILE A 24 5.48 4.81 -5.18
CA ILE A 24 5.09 4.30 -3.87
C ILE A 24 3.71 4.85 -3.53
N CYS A 25 2.80 3.96 -3.14
CA CYS A 25 1.47 4.29 -2.67
C CYS A 25 1.30 3.74 -1.26
N ILE A 26 0.78 4.55 -0.34
CA ILE A 26 0.52 4.17 1.04
C ILE A 26 -0.93 4.51 1.37
N GLU A 27 -1.65 3.53 1.89
CA GLU A 27 -3.01 3.64 2.39
C GLU A 27 -3.01 3.40 3.89
N CYS A 28 -3.61 4.32 4.65
CA CYS A 28 -3.68 4.30 6.10
C CYS A 28 -5.07 3.82 6.54
N LYS A 29 -5.10 2.88 7.49
CA LYS A 29 -6.35 2.30 8.02
C LYS A 29 -6.30 2.17 9.52
N SER A 30 -7.31 2.74 10.16
CA SER A 30 -7.70 2.48 11.55
C SER A 30 -9.05 1.75 11.54
N GLY A 31 -9.16 0.65 12.30
CA GLY A 31 -10.40 -0.14 12.39
C GLY A 31 -10.62 -1.11 11.22
N GLU A 32 -11.88 -1.42 10.91
CA GLU A 32 -12.25 -2.44 9.93
C GLU A 32 -11.96 -2.00 8.48
N PHE A 33 -11.12 -2.77 7.78
CA PHE A 33 -10.68 -2.46 6.40
C PHE A 33 -10.96 -3.59 5.40
N ARG A 34 -11.45 -4.76 5.87
CA ARG A 34 -11.57 -5.97 5.03
C ARG A 34 -12.42 -5.77 3.78
N GLY A 35 -13.50 -5.00 3.88
CA GLY A 35 -14.35 -4.65 2.73
C GLY A 35 -13.65 -3.81 1.66
N SER A 36 -12.53 -3.15 1.99
CA SER A 36 -11.77 -2.32 1.05
C SER A 36 -10.63 -3.07 0.35
N ILE A 37 -10.34 -4.33 0.70
CA ILE A 37 -9.18 -5.06 0.15
C ILE A 37 -9.31 -5.25 -1.37
N GLU A 38 -10.50 -5.55 -1.87
CA GLU A 38 -10.72 -5.70 -3.31
C GLU A 38 -10.51 -4.37 -4.05
N LYS A 39 -10.96 -3.25 -3.47
CA LYS A 39 -10.71 -1.89 -3.98
C LYS A 39 -9.20 -1.66 -4.15
N TYR A 40 -8.40 -1.95 -3.13
CA TYR A 40 -6.95 -1.76 -3.19
C TYR A 40 -6.25 -2.69 -4.16
N THR A 41 -6.70 -3.93 -4.25
CA THR A 41 -6.18 -4.90 -5.21
C THR A 41 -6.41 -4.42 -6.65
N LYS A 42 -7.60 -3.90 -6.95
CA LYS A 42 -7.93 -3.32 -8.25
C LYS A 42 -7.14 -2.04 -8.52
N LEU A 43 -7.07 -1.15 -7.55
CA LEU A 43 -6.35 0.13 -7.67
C LEU A 43 -4.86 -0.07 -7.94
N ARG A 44 -4.18 -0.92 -7.16
CA ARG A 44 -2.77 -1.28 -7.39
C ARG A 44 -2.54 -1.79 -8.81
N ARG A 45 -3.41 -2.68 -9.29
CA ARG A 45 -3.32 -3.24 -10.66
C ARG A 45 -3.51 -2.16 -11.72
N ARG A 46 -4.49 -1.27 -11.55
CA ARG A 46 -4.75 -0.16 -12.49
C ARG A 46 -3.58 0.83 -12.56
N LEU A 47 -2.95 1.10 -11.42
CA LEU A 47 -1.76 1.96 -11.33
C LEU A 47 -0.46 1.25 -11.73
N ASN A 48 -0.51 -0.05 -12.02
CA ASN A 48 0.65 -0.88 -12.35
C ASN A 48 1.78 -0.80 -11.29
N ILE A 49 1.42 -0.75 -10.01
CA ILE A 49 2.38 -0.66 -8.89
C ILE A 49 2.74 -2.07 -8.40
N ALA A 50 4.02 -2.33 -8.17
CA ALA A 50 4.48 -3.58 -7.57
C ALA A 50 3.87 -3.77 -6.16
N SER A 51 3.57 -5.00 -5.75
CA SER A 51 2.99 -5.25 -4.42
C SER A 51 3.87 -4.74 -3.28
N SER A 52 5.20 -4.76 -3.45
CA SER A 52 6.17 -4.21 -2.49
C SER A 52 6.11 -2.69 -2.33
N ASN A 53 5.44 -2.01 -3.25
CA ASN A 53 5.41 -0.55 -3.34
C ASN A 53 3.99 0.00 -3.10
N PHE A 54 3.01 -0.89 -2.90
CA PHE A 54 1.65 -0.54 -2.53
C PHE A 54 1.39 -1.04 -1.10
N LEU A 55 1.50 -0.12 -0.15
CA LEU A 55 1.52 -0.39 1.27
C LEU A 55 0.15 -0.09 1.88
N ILE A 56 -0.34 -0.98 2.75
CA ILE A 56 -1.52 -0.74 3.56
C ILE A 56 -1.08 -0.80 5.02
N ILE A 57 -1.08 0.34 5.70
CA ILE A 57 -0.78 0.44 7.12
C ILE A 57 -2.09 0.24 7.88
N THR A 58 -2.19 -0.86 8.63
CA THR A 58 -3.35 -1.21 9.45
C THR A 58 -2.96 -1.19 10.92
N LEU A 59 -3.51 -0.25 11.68
CA LEU A 59 -3.24 -0.14 13.11
C LEU A 59 -3.95 -1.25 13.90
N GLY A 60 -3.31 -1.74 14.97
CA GLY A 60 -3.91 -2.71 15.89
C GLY A 60 -3.85 -4.17 15.43
N LEU A 61 -3.20 -4.45 14.29
CA LEU A 61 -2.86 -5.82 13.90
C LEU A 61 -1.45 -6.17 14.33
N ASN A 62 -1.26 -7.40 14.81
CA ASN A 62 0.08 -7.92 15.06
C ASN A 62 0.78 -8.29 13.74
N THR A 63 2.11 -8.44 13.81
CA THR A 63 2.94 -8.70 12.62
C THR A 63 2.61 -10.01 11.92
N LYS A 64 2.15 -11.05 12.64
CA LYS A 64 1.73 -12.31 12.02
C LYS A 64 0.46 -12.13 11.19
N GLN A 65 -0.50 -11.33 11.68
CA GLN A 65 -1.72 -11.01 10.95
C GLN A 65 -1.43 -10.23 9.68
N THR A 66 -0.60 -9.18 9.74
CA THR A 66 -0.23 -8.40 8.55
C THR A 66 0.55 -9.23 7.54
N GLN A 67 1.43 -10.13 7.99
CA GLN A 67 2.11 -11.07 7.10
C GLN A 67 1.13 -12.04 6.41
N GLY A 68 0.17 -12.60 7.14
CA GLY A 68 -0.85 -13.47 6.58
C GLY A 68 -1.70 -12.77 5.51
N LEU A 69 -2.14 -11.54 5.78
CA LEU A 69 -2.88 -10.71 4.82
C LEU A 69 -2.03 -10.40 3.57
N SER A 70 -0.75 -10.10 3.76
CA SER A 70 0.15 -9.79 2.65
C SER A 70 0.31 -10.98 1.71
N SER A 71 0.49 -12.18 2.27
CA SER A 71 0.57 -13.42 1.50
C SER A 71 -0.71 -13.73 0.75
N MET A 72 -1.88 -13.40 1.32
CA MET A 72 -3.16 -13.75 0.74
C MET A 72 -3.59 -12.81 -0.41
N TYR A 73 -3.31 -11.52 -0.30
CA TYR A 73 -3.94 -10.51 -1.17
C TYR A 73 -3.01 -9.84 -2.19
N LYS A 74 -1.74 -10.25 -2.30
CA LYS A 74 -0.74 -9.59 -3.18
C LYS A 74 -0.67 -8.06 -2.97
N LEU A 75 -0.81 -7.66 -1.71
CA LEU A 75 -0.68 -6.30 -1.18
C LEU A 75 0.31 -6.37 -0.02
N THR A 76 1.01 -5.28 0.30
CA THR A 76 1.91 -5.28 1.46
C THR A 76 1.17 -4.66 2.65
N PHE A 77 0.75 -5.49 3.60
CA PHE A 77 0.17 -5.04 4.86
C PHE A 77 1.26 -4.84 5.90
N LEU A 78 1.21 -3.70 6.59
CA LEU A 78 2.13 -3.29 7.63
C LEU A 78 1.34 -2.80 8.85
N ASN A 79 1.99 -2.76 10.00
CA ASN A 79 1.46 -2.15 11.22
C ASN A 79 2.43 -1.08 11.73
N GLU A 80 2.06 -0.43 12.83
CA GLU A 80 2.86 0.60 13.50
C GLU A 80 4.27 0.15 13.90
N ASN A 81 4.48 -1.17 14.07
CA ASN A 81 5.76 -1.71 14.54
C ASN A 81 6.74 -2.03 13.40
N ASN A 82 6.23 -2.41 12.21
CA ASN A 82 7.09 -2.85 11.10
C ASN A 82 7.14 -1.86 9.92
N PHE A 83 6.27 -0.85 9.90
CA PHE A 83 6.19 0.13 8.83
C PHE A 83 7.53 0.88 8.60
N GLY A 84 8.09 1.45 9.66
CA GLY A 84 9.32 2.26 9.54
C GLY A 84 10.51 1.45 9.00
N GLN A 85 10.70 0.23 9.50
CA GLN A 85 11.76 -0.66 9.01
C GLN A 85 11.54 -1.05 7.55
N TYR A 86 10.29 -1.29 7.14
CA TYR A 86 9.97 -1.63 5.75
C TYR A 86 10.28 -0.47 4.80
N VAL A 87 9.82 0.74 5.13
CA VAL A 87 10.05 1.94 4.30
C VAL A 87 11.53 2.28 4.20
N ALA A 88 12.29 2.19 5.30
CA ALA A 88 13.74 2.40 5.26
C ALA A 88 14.43 1.42 4.29
N LYS A 89 14.06 0.13 4.34
CA LYS A 89 14.57 -0.88 3.39
C LYS A 89 14.13 -0.61 1.96
N LEU A 90 12.91 -0.14 1.76
CA LEU A 90 12.38 0.20 0.44
C LEU A 90 13.16 1.35 -0.18
N ILE A 91 13.37 2.44 0.57
CA ILE A 91 14.17 3.59 0.13
C ILE A 91 15.60 3.15 -0.19
N ALA A 92 16.24 2.38 0.69
CA ALA A 92 17.61 1.90 0.48
C ALA A 92 17.80 1.00 -0.76
N ARG A 93 16.73 0.39 -1.29
CA ARG A 93 16.79 -0.39 -2.55
C ARG A 93 16.72 0.49 -3.81
N HIS A 94 16.26 1.72 -3.66
CA HIS A 94 16.02 2.66 -4.75
C HIS A 94 16.94 3.90 -4.70
N ALA A 95 17.73 4.05 -3.63
CA ALA A 95 18.85 4.98 -3.54
C ALA A 95 20.06 4.46 -4.33
#